data_AF-A0A150Q880-F1
#
_entry.id   AF-A0A150Q880-F1
#
_cell.length_a   1.000
_cell.length_b   1.000
_cell.length_c   1.000
_cell.angle_alpha   90.00
_cell.angle_beta   90.00
_cell.angle_gamma   90.00
#
_symmetry.space_group_name_H-M   'P 1'
#
loop_
_entity.id
_entity.type
_entity.pdbx_description
1 polymer ?
#
loop_
_entity_poly.entity_id
_entity_poly.type
_entity_poly.pdbx_seq_one_letter_code
_entity_poly.pdbx_strand_id
1 'polypeptide(L)'
;PPPPRGPAGYVVAPVGLDALERDLAAIAERRFGGRDVRLLIAGHDRRAIAAFKVPGAAPGSDVSALPLWGKLPPGAVWTDKISVLGPHDEGGERMIGAIETLPDLGWAVAIWRPEPVAFAALDEMRRRGVAVAAGALLLAIALAAFTARHVTRPILHLVAQARLIGARRWREIALDDAQPARRDEIGELTTSLRRMAADLEQGEADIAREAKLRGDLGRFMDRAVVDAIVRGEHPLALGGKRATVSVLFADVVGFTPLAESRDAERMVALLNELFSMLTEIVFRHGGTVDKFIGDCVMAVWGAPIPQADHARRALAAAEDMMRFLETANEEWRERYDIEIRLGVGVNSGEAIVGNIGSDKRMEYTVIGDVVNVASRLEALAAPDQVLVSEATRLLAGDAFPLRALGERNLTGRKTTTAVYALDPG
;
A
#
# COMPACT_ATOMS: atom_id res chain seq x y z
N PRO A 1 -18.56 -31.18 -129.83
CA PRO A 1 -19.00 -31.87 -128.59
C PRO A 1 -18.31 -31.30 -127.34
N PRO A 2 -19.05 -30.71 -126.38
CA PRO A 2 -18.59 -30.46 -125.00
C PRO A 2 -18.76 -31.77 -124.16
N PRO A 3 -18.45 -31.85 -122.84
CA PRO A 3 -17.72 -30.99 -121.88
C PRO A 3 -16.62 -31.82 -121.10
N PRO A 4 -16.43 -31.76 -119.75
CA PRO A 4 -15.60 -30.85 -118.93
C PRO A 4 -14.68 -31.56 -117.89
N ARG A 5 -14.12 -30.76 -116.96
CA ARG A 5 -13.76 -31.04 -115.54
C ARG A 5 -12.31 -31.43 -115.21
N GLY A 6 -11.64 -30.55 -114.47
CA GLY A 6 -10.50 -30.93 -113.64
C GLY A 6 -10.91 -31.90 -112.54
N PRO A 7 -9.97 -32.59 -111.88
CA PRO A 7 -10.27 -33.34 -110.68
C PRO A 7 -10.47 -32.37 -109.50
N ALA A 8 -11.70 -31.86 -109.39
CA ALA A 8 -12.35 -31.69 -108.11
C ALA A 8 -12.64 -33.10 -107.59
N GLY A 9 -11.76 -33.62 -106.75
CA GLY A 9 -11.92 -34.93 -106.13
C GLY A 9 -11.38 -34.86 -104.71
N TYR A 10 -12.27 -34.79 -103.73
CA TYR A 10 -11.89 -35.03 -102.35
C TYR A 10 -11.65 -36.54 -102.21
N VAL A 11 -10.44 -36.92 -101.78
CA VAL A 11 -10.19 -38.29 -101.31
C VAL A 11 -10.74 -38.36 -99.89
N VAL A 12 -11.92 -38.96 -99.75
CA VAL A 12 -12.48 -39.26 -98.42
C VAL A 12 -11.93 -40.62 -98.00
N ALA A 13 -10.92 -40.60 -97.13
CA ALA A 13 -10.46 -41.81 -96.44
C ALA A 13 -11.20 -41.91 -95.11
N PRO A 14 -11.79 -43.08 -94.75
CA PRO A 14 -12.33 -43.28 -93.42
C PRO A 14 -11.16 -43.26 -92.43
N VAL A 15 -11.07 -42.19 -91.65
CA VAL A 15 -10.14 -42.11 -90.52
C VAL A 15 -10.79 -42.83 -89.35
N GLY A 16 -10.15 -43.89 -88.84
CA GLY A 16 -10.60 -44.59 -87.65
C GLY A 16 -10.49 -43.68 -86.42
N LEU A 17 -11.62 -43.36 -85.79
CA LEU A 17 -11.67 -42.50 -84.60
C LEU A 17 -11.29 -43.24 -83.31
N ASP A 18 -11.13 -44.57 -83.37
CA ASP A 18 -10.72 -45.43 -82.24
C ASP A 18 -9.39 -45.02 -81.62
N ALA A 19 -8.46 -44.46 -82.41
CA ALA A 19 -7.20 -43.95 -81.89
C ALA A 19 -7.42 -42.75 -80.96
N LEU A 20 -8.32 -41.85 -81.33
CA LEU A 20 -8.63 -40.64 -80.56
C LEU A 20 -9.39 -40.97 -79.27
N GLU A 21 -10.30 -41.95 -79.29
CA GLU A 21 -10.97 -42.43 -78.08
C GLU A 21 -9.99 -43.09 -77.10
N ARG A 22 -9.02 -43.88 -77.60
CA ARG A 22 -7.95 -44.44 -76.76
C ARG A 22 -7.08 -43.35 -76.16
N ASP A 23 -6.75 -42.31 -76.92
CA ASP A 23 -5.95 -41.20 -76.43
C ASP A 23 -6.71 -40.39 -75.37
N LEU A 24 -8.02 -40.14 -75.56
CA LEU A 24 -8.88 -39.52 -74.55
C LEU A 24 -8.94 -40.35 -73.26
N ALA A 25 -9.10 -41.67 -73.37
CA ALA A 25 -9.08 -42.56 -72.20
C ALA A 25 -7.73 -42.52 -71.48
N ALA A 26 -6.61 -42.53 -72.24
CA ALA A 26 -5.28 -42.43 -71.67
C ALA A 26 -5.03 -41.08 -70.98
N ILE A 27 -5.54 -39.98 -71.54
CA ILE A 27 -5.49 -38.64 -70.93
C ILE A 27 -6.33 -38.63 -69.65
N ALA A 28 -7.54 -39.17 -69.68
CA ALA A 28 -8.43 -39.26 -68.52
C ALA A 28 -7.78 -40.02 -67.36
N GLU A 29 -7.16 -41.16 -67.65
CA GLU A 29 -6.44 -41.96 -66.65
C GLU A 29 -5.20 -41.22 -66.11
N ARG A 30 -4.33 -40.71 -66.98
CA ARG A 30 -3.06 -40.08 -66.55
C ARG A 30 -3.25 -38.77 -65.81
N ARG A 31 -4.24 -37.95 -66.19
CA ARG A 31 -4.44 -36.60 -65.64
C ARG A 31 -5.50 -36.54 -64.54
N PHE A 32 -6.49 -37.43 -64.58
CA PHE A 32 -7.64 -37.40 -63.67
C PHE A 32 -7.88 -38.72 -62.94
N GLY A 33 -7.00 -39.72 -63.09
CA GLY A 33 -7.13 -41.03 -62.44
C GLY A 33 -8.35 -41.83 -62.93
N GLY A 34 -8.87 -41.50 -64.11
CA GLY A 34 -9.95 -42.24 -64.79
C GLY A 34 -11.33 -42.10 -64.17
N ARG A 35 -11.47 -41.38 -63.06
CA ARG A 35 -12.72 -41.24 -62.30
C ARG A 35 -13.14 -39.77 -62.25
N ASP A 36 -14.44 -39.53 -62.31
CA ASP A 36 -15.06 -38.22 -62.13
C ASP A 36 -14.60 -37.13 -63.11
N VAL A 37 -14.28 -37.50 -64.35
CA VAL A 37 -14.08 -36.57 -65.48
C VAL A 37 -14.85 -37.06 -66.69
N ARG A 38 -15.43 -36.12 -67.43
CA ARG A 38 -16.05 -36.33 -68.73
C ARG A 38 -15.27 -35.54 -69.77
N LEU A 39 -14.93 -36.18 -70.87
CA LEU A 39 -14.23 -35.57 -72.00
C LEU A 39 -15.06 -35.76 -73.26
N LEU A 40 -15.20 -34.71 -74.05
CA LEU A 40 -15.91 -34.75 -75.32
C LEU A 40 -15.16 -33.93 -76.36
N ILE A 41 -14.97 -34.51 -77.52
CA ILE A 41 -14.57 -33.81 -78.73
C ILE A 41 -15.77 -33.86 -79.66
N ALA A 42 -16.26 -32.69 -80.08
CA ALA A 42 -17.33 -32.59 -81.06
C ALA A 42 -16.80 -31.95 -82.36
N GLY A 43 -17.43 -32.26 -83.50
CA GLY A 43 -17.20 -31.66 -84.83
C GLY A 43 -18.28 -30.63 -85.17
N HIS A 44 -17.97 -29.62 -86.02
CA HIS A 44 -18.78 -28.38 -86.24
C HIS A 44 -20.31 -28.56 -86.40
N ASP A 45 -20.74 -29.76 -86.74
CA ASP A 45 -22.13 -30.22 -86.81
C ASP A 45 -22.72 -30.65 -85.46
N ARG A 46 -22.03 -30.39 -84.34
CA ARG A 46 -22.38 -30.83 -82.98
C ARG A 46 -22.54 -32.34 -82.84
N ARG A 47 -21.80 -33.10 -83.64
CA ARG A 47 -21.69 -34.55 -83.46
C ARG A 47 -20.45 -34.91 -82.66
N ALA A 48 -20.58 -35.91 -81.79
CA ALA A 48 -19.44 -36.45 -81.06
C ALA A 48 -18.43 -37.06 -82.04
N ILE A 49 -17.18 -36.61 -81.98
CA ILE A 49 -16.04 -37.22 -82.67
C ILE A 49 -15.44 -38.31 -81.77
N ALA A 50 -15.25 -37.99 -80.48
CA ALA A 50 -14.76 -38.93 -79.48
C ALA A 50 -15.24 -38.48 -78.09
N ALA A 51 -15.57 -39.44 -77.23
CA ALA A 51 -16.03 -39.14 -75.88
C ALA A 51 -15.50 -40.13 -74.84
N PHE A 52 -15.31 -39.67 -73.62
CA PHE A 52 -14.95 -40.50 -72.47
C PHE A 52 -15.95 -40.26 -71.33
N LYS A 53 -16.68 -41.33 -70.95
CA LYS A 53 -17.68 -41.33 -69.87
C LYS A 53 -18.76 -40.24 -70.00
N VAL A 54 -19.12 -39.90 -71.24
CA VAL A 54 -20.24 -38.99 -71.54
C VAL A 54 -21.45 -39.85 -71.94
N PRO A 55 -22.54 -39.87 -71.15
CA PRO A 55 -23.73 -40.64 -71.48
C PRO A 55 -24.33 -40.19 -72.83
N GLY A 56 -24.61 -41.14 -73.72
CA GLY A 56 -25.27 -40.87 -75.00
C GLY A 56 -24.40 -40.23 -76.09
N ALA A 57 -23.11 -40.04 -75.86
CA ALA A 57 -22.20 -39.39 -76.82
C ALA A 57 -21.26 -40.39 -77.53
N ALA A 58 -21.81 -41.48 -78.09
CA ALA A 58 -21.02 -42.35 -78.96
C ALA A 58 -20.60 -41.59 -80.25
N PRO A 59 -19.48 -41.95 -80.92
CA PRO A 59 -19.06 -41.28 -82.16
C PRO A 59 -20.19 -41.17 -83.19
N GLY A 60 -20.38 -39.98 -83.75
CA GLY A 60 -21.44 -39.63 -84.69
C GLY A 60 -22.80 -39.30 -84.06
N SER A 61 -22.98 -39.46 -82.75
CA SER A 61 -24.21 -39.09 -82.04
C SER A 61 -24.34 -37.57 -81.94
N ASP A 62 -25.57 -37.06 -82.01
CA ASP A 62 -25.86 -35.65 -81.78
C ASP A 62 -25.71 -35.32 -80.29
N VAL A 63 -24.77 -34.42 -79.98
CA VAL A 63 -24.50 -33.97 -78.61
C VAL A 63 -25.10 -32.60 -78.31
N SER A 64 -25.86 -32.00 -79.23
CA SER A 64 -26.44 -30.65 -79.09
C SER A 64 -27.31 -30.46 -77.83
N ALA A 65 -27.89 -31.55 -77.31
CA ALA A 65 -28.72 -31.54 -76.11
C ALA A 65 -27.92 -31.49 -74.79
N LEU A 66 -26.59 -31.61 -74.82
CA LEU A 66 -25.80 -31.54 -73.59
C LEU A 66 -25.85 -30.12 -72.97
N PRO A 67 -26.09 -30.01 -71.66
CA PRO A 67 -26.26 -28.72 -70.98
C PRO A 67 -25.08 -27.76 -71.13
N LEU A 68 -23.87 -28.30 -71.33
CA LEU A 68 -22.65 -27.52 -71.47
C LEU A 68 -22.65 -26.62 -72.72
N TRP A 69 -23.32 -27.02 -73.82
CA TRP A 69 -23.40 -26.20 -75.04
C TRP A 69 -24.24 -24.94 -74.86
N GLY A 70 -25.19 -24.94 -73.92
CA GLY A 70 -25.99 -23.77 -73.59
C GLY A 70 -25.18 -22.62 -72.97
N LYS A 71 -23.90 -22.85 -72.66
CA LYS A 71 -22.97 -21.81 -72.16
C LYS A 71 -22.21 -21.09 -73.27
N LEU A 72 -22.24 -21.60 -74.51
CA LEU A 72 -21.65 -20.91 -75.64
C LEU A 72 -22.55 -19.72 -76.07
N PRO A 73 -21.97 -18.64 -76.62
CA PRO A 73 -22.73 -17.55 -77.19
C PRO A 73 -23.75 -18.04 -78.24
N PRO A 74 -24.98 -17.50 -78.30
CA PRO A 74 -25.95 -17.88 -79.31
C PRO A 74 -25.41 -17.60 -80.72
N GLY A 75 -25.43 -18.61 -81.59
CA GLY A 75 -24.87 -18.53 -82.94
C GLY A 75 -23.37 -18.80 -83.05
N ALA A 76 -22.70 -19.26 -81.98
CA ALA A 76 -21.30 -19.64 -82.03
C ALA A 76 -21.04 -20.73 -83.08
N VAL A 77 -20.29 -20.36 -84.13
CA VAL A 77 -19.73 -21.26 -85.14
C VAL A 77 -18.28 -21.52 -84.74
N TRP A 78 -17.77 -22.74 -84.90
CA TRP A 78 -16.42 -23.12 -84.46
C TRP A 78 -15.31 -22.64 -85.39
N THR A 79 -15.49 -21.43 -85.92
CA THR A 79 -14.54 -20.67 -86.73
C THR A 79 -13.73 -19.68 -85.88
N ASP A 80 -14.21 -19.36 -84.68
CA ASP A 80 -13.50 -18.51 -83.72
C ASP A 80 -13.08 -19.30 -82.49
N LYS A 81 -11.94 -18.92 -81.89
CA LYS A 81 -11.47 -19.50 -80.63
C LYS A 81 -12.33 -18.97 -79.48
N ILE A 82 -13.13 -19.85 -78.91
CA ILE A 82 -14.07 -19.58 -77.82
C ILE A 82 -13.68 -20.47 -76.66
N SER A 83 -13.44 -19.87 -75.49
CA SER A 83 -13.22 -20.59 -74.24
C SER A 83 -14.28 -20.16 -73.23
N VAL A 84 -15.07 -21.11 -72.73
CA VAL A 84 -16.09 -20.87 -71.72
C VAL A 84 -15.85 -21.81 -70.56
N LEU A 85 -15.75 -21.26 -69.35
CA LEU A 85 -15.66 -22.00 -68.10
C LEU A 85 -16.89 -21.67 -67.24
N GLY A 86 -17.55 -22.68 -66.69
CA GLY A 86 -18.63 -22.42 -65.74
C GLY A 86 -19.35 -23.66 -65.22
N PRO A 87 -20.24 -23.44 -64.22
CA PRO A 87 -21.06 -24.51 -63.68
C PRO A 87 -22.24 -24.82 -64.61
N HIS A 88 -22.62 -26.08 -64.66
CA HIS A 88 -23.84 -26.57 -65.31
C HIS A 88 -24.40 -27.76 -64.53
N ASP A 89 -25.69 -28.04 -64.72
CA ASP A 89 -26.34 -29.19 -64.10
C ASP A 89 -26.43 -30.34 -65.08
N GLU A 90 -26.09 -31.55 -64.63
CA GLU A 90 -26.21 -32.76 -65.41
C GLU A 90 -26.80 -33.87 -64.53
N GLY A 91 -28.02 -34.34 -64.84
CA GLY A 91 -28.67 -35.40 -64.08
C GLY A 91 -28.96 -35.08 -62.61
N GLY A 92 -29.05 -33.80 -62.24
CA GLY A 92 -29.26 -33.34 -60.86
C GLY A 92 -27.97 -33.11 -60.06
N GLU A 93 -26.80 -33.37 -60.64
CA GLU A 93 -25.50 -33.05 -60.05
C GLU A 93 -24.92 -31.76 -60.66
N ARG A 94 -24.34 -30.90 -59.80
CA ARG A 94 -23.61 -29.72 -60.25
C ARG A 94 -22.24 -30.11 -60.77
N MET A 95 -21.98 -29.73 -62.01
CA MET A 95 -20.74 -30.00 -62.73
C MET A 95 -20.03 -28.67 -63.01
N ILE A 96 -18.70 -28.70 -63.06
CA ILE A 96 -17.88 -27.58 -63.54
C ILE A 96 -17.12 -28.04 -64.76
N GLY A 97 -17.25 -27.26 -65.83
CA GLY A 97 -16.71 -27.62 -67.12
C GLY A 97 -16.14 -26.44 -67.88
N ALA A 98 -15.21 -26.76 -68.78
CA ALA A 98 -14.67 -25.86 -69.77
C ALA A 98 -14.96 -26.40 -71.17
N ILE A 99 -15.34 -25.52 -72.10
CA ILE A 99 -15.34 -25.79 -73.54
C ILE A 99 -14.28 -24.89 -74.16
N GLU A 100 -13.43 -25.44 -75.01
CA GLU A 100 -12.53 -24.71 -75.88
C GLU A 100 -12.72 -25.14 -77.33
N THR A 101 -12.98 -24.20 -78.23
CA THR A 101 -13.05 -24.47 -79.68
C THR A 101 -11.66 -24.42 -80.31
N LEU A 102 -11.44 -25.27 -81.31
CA LEU A 102 -10.24 -25.40 -82.13
C LEU A 102 -10.59 -25.08 -83.59
N PRO A 103 -10.53 -23.80 -84.00
CA PRO A 103 -11.00 -23.36 -85.32
C PRO A 103 -10.33 -24.04 -86.49
N ASP A 104 -9.02 -24.27 -86.41
CA ASP A 104 -8.23 -24.90 -87.47
C ASP A 104 -8.69 -26.33 -87.80
N LEU A 105 -9.31 -27.00 -86.82
CA LEU A 105 -9.84 -28.36 -86.96
C LEU A 105 -11.37 -28.36 -87.09
N GLY A 106 -12.04 -27.24 -86.84
CA GLY A 106 -13.49 -27.16 -86.71
C GLY A 106 -14.02 -28.06 -85.58
N TRP A 107 -13.26 -28.21 -84.50
CA TRP A 107 -13.60 -29.06 -83.35
C TRP A 107 -13.89 -28.24 -82.10
N ALA A 108 -14.61 -28.82 -81.15
CA ALA A 108 -14.76 -28.29 -79.80
C ALA A 108 -14.36 -29.36 -78.79
N VAL A 109 -13.46 -29.01 -77.87
CA VAL A 109 -13.03 -29.88 -76.77
C VAL A 109 -13.73 -29.41 -75.51
N ALA A 110 -14.47 -30.31 -74.88
CA ALA A 110 -15.20 -30.07 -73.67
C ALA A 110 -14.70 -31.02 -72.57
N ILE A 111 -14.40 -30.46 -71.42
CA ILE A 111 -13.99 -31.20 -70.23
C ILE A 111 -14.82 -30.73 -69.04
N TRP A 112 -15.38 -31.66 -68.27
CA TRP A 112 -16.08 -31.31 -67.05
C TRP A 112 -16.05 -32.41 -66.01
N ARG A 113 -16.28 -32.02 -64.76
CA ARG A 113 -16.26 -32.91 -63.59
C ARG A 113 -17.25 -32.45 -62.53
N PRO A 114 -17.66 -33.30 -61.57
CA PRO A 114 -18.52 -32.88 -60.48
C PRO A 114 -17.85 -31.79 -59.64
N GLU A 115 -18.62 -30.74 -59.31
CA GLU A 115 -18.17 -29.59 -58.51
C GLU A 115 -17.54 -30.02 -57.15
N PRO A 116 -18.09 -30.99 -56.39
CA PRO A 116 -17.47 -31.45 -55.15
C PRO A 116 -16.07 -32.04 -55.33
N VAL A 117 -15.80 -32.66 -56.48
CA VAL A 117 -14.48 -33.24 -56.77
C VAL A 117 -13.54 -32.18 -57.33
N ALA A 118 -14.05 -31.22 -58.11
CA ALA A 118 -13.30 -30.06 -58.58
C ALA A 118 -12.76 -29.22 -57.40
N PHE A 119 -13.58 -29.04 -56.36
CA PHE A 119 -13.25 -28.20 -55.20
C PHE A 119 -12.90 -28.97 -53.92
N ALA A 120 -12.77 -30.30 -53.97
CA ALA A 120 -12.43 -31.11 -52.79
C ALA A 120 -11.19 -30.60 -52.04
N ALA A 121 -10.16 -30.16 -52.77
CA ALA A 121 -8.96 -29.58 -52.18
C ALA A 121 -9.23 -28.24 -51.47
N LEU A 122 -10.06 -27.38 -52.05
CA LEU A 122 -10.44 -26.10 -51.43
C LEU A 122 -11.30 -26.32 -50.19
N ASP A 123 -12.22 -27.29 -50.22
CA ASP A 123 -13.04 -27.65 -49.06
C ASP A 123 -12.21 -28.22 -47.92
N GLU A 124 -11.23 -29.08 -48.23
CA GLU A 124 -10.30 -29.60 -47.23
C GLU A 124 -9.42 -28.49 -46.64
N MET A 125 -8.89 -27.59 -47.49
CA MET A 125 -8.14 -26.41 -47.02
C MET A 125 -9.00 -25.51 -46.14
N ARG A 126 -10.26 -25.26 -46.50
CA ARG A 126 -11.20 -24.47 -45.71
C ARG A 126 -11.46 -25.10 -44.34
N ARG A 127 -11.75 -26.40 -44.28
CA ARG A 127 -11.96 -27.11 -43.01
C ARG A 127 -10.73 -27.05 -42.11
N ARG A 128 -9.55 -27.31 -42.65
CA ARG A 128 -8.28 -27.18 -41.90
C ARG A 128 -8.03 -25.75 -41.44
N GLY A 129 -8.27 -24.77 -42.30
CA GLY A 129 -8.11 -23.35 -41.97
C GLY A 129 -9.03 -22.91 -40.84
N VAL A 130 -10.31 -23.31 -40.87
CA VAL A 130 -11.27 -23.04 -39.80
C VAL A 130 -10.84 -23.73 -38.49
N ALA A 131 -10.40 -24.99 -38.55
CA ALA A 131 -9.93 -25.71 -37.37
C ALA A 131 -8.69 -25.05 -36.73
N VAL A 132 -7.72 -24.63 -37.54
CA VAL A 132 -6.53 -23.89 -37.07
C VAL A 132 -6.91 -22.55 -36.45
N ALA A 133 -7.80 -21.79 -37.10
CA ALA A 133 -8.28 -20.52 -36.58
C ALA A 133 -9.02 -20.68 -35.23
N ALA A 134 -9.87 -21.70 -35.12
CA ALA A 134 -10.57 -22.02 -33.87
C ALA A 134 -9.60 -22.42 -32.77
N GLY A 135 -8.60 -23.25 -33.07
CA GLY A 135 -7.55 -23.64 -32.13
C GLY A 135 -6.72 -22.44 -31.64
N ALA A 136 -6.34 -21.55 -32.55
CA ALA A 136 -5.63 -20.31 -32.23
C ALA A 136 -6.45 -19.38 -31.32
N LEU A 137 -7.76 -19.25 -31.59
CA LEU A 137 -8.66 -18.44 -30.77
C LEU A 137 -8.81 -19.02 -29.35
N LEU A 138 -8.98 -20.33 -29.22
CA LEU A 138 -9.07 -20.99 -27.91
C LEU A 138 -7.78 -20.82 -27.10
N LEU A 139 -6.62 -20.97 -27.76
CA LEU A 139 -5.32 -20.74 -27.11
C LEU A 139 -5.17 -19.28 -26.64
N ALA A 140 -5.58 -18.31 -27.46
CA ALA A 140 -5.55 -16.89 -27.09
C ALA A 140 -6.43 -16.59 -25.88
N ILE A 141 -7.65 -17.14 -25.83
CA ILE A 141 -8.57 -17.00 -24.68
C ILE A 141 -7.98 -17.65 -23.42
N ALA A 142 -7.41 -18.85 -23.55
CA ALA A 142 -6.76 -19.55 -22.44
C ALA A 142 -5.59 -18.75 -21.87
N LEU A 143 -4.73 -18.21 -22.75
CA LEU A 143 -3.59 -17.38 -22.36
C LEU A 143 -4.06 -16.07 -21.70
N ALA A 144 -5.08 -15.42 -22.24
CA ALA A 144 -5.66 -14.21 -21.64
C ALA A 144 -6.22 -14.50 -20.24
N ALA A 145 -6.94 -15.60 -20.06
CA ALA A 145 -7.48 -16.01 -18.76
C ALA A 145 -6.36 -16.38 -17.77
N PHE A 146 -5.29 -17.03 -18.24
CA PHE A 146 -4.11 -17.34 -17.44
C PHE A 146 -3.42 -16.06 -16.95
N THR A 147 -3.09 -15.14 -17.84
CA THR A 147 -2.45 -13.86 -17.49
C THR A 147 -3.33 -13.03 -16.56
N ALA A 148 -4.64 -12.94 -16.81
CA ALA A 148 -5.55 -12.20 -15.96
C ALA A 148 -5.59 -12.75 -14.52
N ARG A 149 -5.57 -14.09 -14.36
CA ARG A 149 -5.61 -14.75 -13.04
C ARG A 149 -4.26 -14.73 -12.33
N HIS A 150 -3.16 -14.96 -13.04
CA HIS A 150 -1.85 -15.14 -12.42
C HIS A 150 -1.00 -13.87 -12.32
N VAL A 151 -1.32 -12.83 -13.10
CA VAL A 151 -0.54 -11.58 -13.17
C VAL A 151 -1.43 -10.37 -12.85
N THR A 152 -2.47 -10.11 -13.64
CA THR A 152 -3.23 -8.84 -13.53
C THR A 152 -3.99 -8.69 -12.22
N ARG A 153 -4.75 -9.72 -11.80
CA ARG A 153 -5.55 -9.66 -10.56
C ARG A 153 -4.67 -9.47 -9.30
N PRO A 154 -3.58 -10.23 -9.09
CA PRO A 154 -2.68 -10.01 -7.95
C PRO A 154 -2.08 -8.60 -7.91
N ILE A 155 -1.66 -8.06 -9.06
CA ILE A 155 -1.11 -6.69 -9.12
C ILE A 155 -2.17 -5.66 -8.70
N LEU A 156 -3.40 -5.77 -9.21
CA LEU A 156 -4.49 -4.87 -8.81
C LEU A 156 -4.81 -4.97 -7.32
N HIS A 157 -4.73 -6.19 -6.74
CA HIS A 157 -4.91 -6.38 -5.31
C HIS A 157 -3.80 -5.66 -4.52
N LEU A 158 -2.53 -5.83 -4.90
CA LEU A 158 -1.41 -5.14 -4.25
C LEU A 158 -1.51 -3.61 -4.35
N VAL A 159 -1.96 -3.08 -5.49
CA VAL A 159 -2.20 -1.64 -5.64
C VAL A 159 -3.29 -1.16 -4.69
N ALA A 160 -4.37 -1.94 -4.49
CA ALA A 160 -5.41 -1.60 -3.53
C ALA A 160 -4.86 -1.59 -2.09
N GLN A 161 -4.05 -2.59 -1.71
CA GLN A 161 -3.41 -2.65 -0.39
C GLN A 161 -2.43 -1.48 -0.16
N ALA A 162 -1.62 -1.13 -1.17
CA ALA A 162 -0.71 0.01 -1.11
C ALA A 162 -1.46 1.35 -0.92
N ARG A 163 -2.65 1.50 -1.51
CA ARG A 163 -3.50 2.68 -1.27
C ARG A 163 -4.01 2.74 0.16
N LEU A 164 -4.31 1.61 0.80
CA LEU A 164 -4.68 1.57 2.22
C LEU A 164 -3.53 2.01 3.12
N ILE A 165 -2.30 1.57 2.82
CA ILE A 165 -1.08 2.05 3.51
C ILE A 165 -0.95 3.57 3.37
N GLY A 166 -1.07 4.09 2.14
CA GLY A 166 -1.01 5.54 1.89
C GLY A 166 -2.09 6.33 2.63
N ALA A 167 -3.27 5.74 2.86
CA ALA A 167 -4.37 6.34 3.60
C ALA A 167 -4.28 6.17 5.13
N ARG A 168 -3.18 5.63 5.65
CA ARG A 168 -3.01 5.29 7.08
C ARG A 168 -4.00 4.29 7.65
N ARG A 169 -4.52 3.38 6.81
CA ARG A 169 -5.51 2.35 7.19
C ARG A 169 -4.87 0.97 7.25
N TRP A 170 -3.74 0.86 7.95
CA TRP A 170 -2.93 -0.37 8.00
C TRP A 170 -3.66 -1.58 8.60
N ARG A 171 -4.56 -1.35 9.55
CA ARG A 171 -5.37 -2.42 10.19
C ARG A 171 -6.38 -3.09 9.26
N GLU A 172 -6.69 -2.47 8.13
CA GLU A 172 -7.63 -3.00 7.14
C GLU A 172 -6.91 -3.79 6.04
N ILE A 173 -5.59 -3.92 6.13
CA ILE A 173 -4.79 -4.61 5.14
C ILE A 173 -5.03 -6.12 5.27
N ALA A 174 -5.76 -6.67 4.31
CA ALA A 174 -5.98 -8.09 4.17
C ALA A 174 -4.87 -8.71 3.31
N LEU A 175 -3.63 -8.73 3.83
CA LEU A 175 -2.51 -9.45 3.21
C LEU A 175 -2.40 -10.90 3.70
N ASP A 176 -3.31 -11.35 4.58
CA ASP A 176 -3.31 -12.66 5.20
C ASP A 176 -4.56 -13.49 4.84
N ASP A 177 -4.33 -14.79 4.69
CA ASP A 177 -5.27 -15.92 4.91
C ASP A 177 -5.81 -16.78 3.76
N ALA A 178 -5.51 -16.55 2.47
CA ALA A 178 -6.14 -17.39 1.43
C ALA A 178 -5.24 -17.97 0.33
N GLN A 179 -3.98 -17.55 0.17
CA GLN A 179 -3.16 -17.99 -0.96
C GLN A 179 -1.80 -18.52 -0.52
N PRO A 180 -1.36 -19.69 -1.03
CA PRO A 180 -0.04 -20.22 -0.75
C PRO A 180 1.01 -19.19 -1.18
N ALA A 181 2.07 -19.06 -0.37
CA ALA A 181 3.16 -18.13 -0.62
C ALA A 181 3.69 -18.33 -2.04
N ARG A 182 3.47 -17.33 -2.90
CA ARG A 182 4.05 -17.33 -4.24
C ARG A 182 5.57 -17.25 -4.11
N ARG A 183 6.29 -17.98 -4.96
CA ARG A 183 7.76 -18.00 -5.00
C ARG A 183 8.32 -17.15 -6.13
N ASP A 184 7.55 -16.18 -6.60
CA ASP A 184 7.92 -15.23 -7.65
C ASP A 184 8.08 -13.81 -7.07
N GLU A 185 8.44 -12.87 -7.93
CA GLU A 185 8.67 -11.47 -7.59
C GLU A 185 7.40 -10.79 -7.02
N ILE A 186 6.22 -11.25 -7.43
CA ILE A 186 4.94 -10.76 -6.88
C ILE A 186 4.78 -11.23 -5.43
N GLY A 187 5.18 -12.47 -5.14
CA GLY A 187 5.26 -13.00 -3.77
C GLY A 187 6.21 -12.18 -2.89
N GLU A 188 7.42 -11.92 -3.38
CA GLU A 188 8.42 -11.11 -2.66
C GLU A 188 7.91 -9.68 -2.37
N LEU A 189 7.27 -9.03 -3.35
CA LEU A 189 6.66 -7.72 -3.18
C LEU A 189 5.54 -7.74 -2.13
N THR A 190 4.73 -8.81 -2.12
CA THR A 190 3.65 -8.99 -1.13
C THR A 190 4.23 -9.06 0.29
N THR A 191 5.32 -9.82 0.47
CA THR A 191 6.01 -9.93 1.77
C THR A 191 6.62 -8.60 2.20
N SER A 192 7.29 -7.89 1.29
CA SER A 192 7.86 -6.56 1.57
C SER A 192 6.79 -5.54 1.96
N LEU A 193 5.65 -5.52 1.25
CA LEU A 193 4.52 -4.65 1.57
C LEU A 193 3.91 -4.96 2.94
N ARG A 194 3.81 -6.26 3.29
CA ARG A 194 3.34 -6.71 4.60
C ARG A 194 4.26 -6.23 5.71
N ARG A 195 5.56 -6.41 5.55
CA ARG A 195 6.56 -5.96 6.52
C ARG A 195 6.47 -4.45 6.72
N MET A 196 6.38 -3.69 5.64
CA MET A 196 6.20 -2.23 5.70
C MET A 196 4.93 -1.83 6.46
N ALA A 197 3.80 -2.50 6.20
CA ALA A 197 2.54 -2.23 6.91
C ALA A 197 2.67 -2.49 8.41
N ALA A 198 3.29 -3.61 8.81
CA ALA A 198 3.52 -3.95 10.21
C ALA A 198 4.49 -2.96 10.89
N ASP A 199 5.58 -2.62 10.23
CA ASP A 199 6.56 -1.65 10.72
C ASP A 199 5.94 -0.26 10.92
N LEU A 200 5.04 0.16 10.02
CA LEU A 200 4.31 1.43 10.14
C LEU A 200 3.30 1.43 11.29
N GLU A 201 2.51 0.36 11.45
CA GLU A 201 1.58 0.24 12.58
C GLU A 201 2.32 0.27 13.92
N GLN A 202 3.44 -0.46 14.01
CA GLN A 202 4.28 -0.46 15.20
C GLN A 202 4.89 0.92 15.46
N GLY A 203 5.40 1.60 14.43
CA GLY A 203 5.94 2.95 14.54
C GLY A 203 4.91 3.98 15.01
N GLU A 204 3.66 3.92 14.54
CA GLU A 204 2.60 4.80 15.03
C GLU A 204 2.27 4.53 16.51
N ALA A 205 2.22 3.25 16.90
CA ALA A 205 2.01 2.86 18.30
C ALA A 205 3.16 3.35 19.21
N ASP A 206 4.40 3.28 18.74
CA ASP A 206 5.58 3.78 19.47
C ASP A 206 5.53 5.29 19.64
N ILE A 207 5.27 6.04 18.57
CA ILE A 207 5.14 7.51 18.61
C ILE A 207 3.99 7.92 19.55
N ALA A 208 2.84 7.26 19.47
CA ALA A 208 1.70 7.54 20.33
C ALA A 208 2.01 7.26 21.82
N ARG A 209 2.73 6.17 22.11
CA ARG A 209 3.20 5.84 23.46
C ARG A 209 4.17 6.88 24.00
N GLU A 210 5.16 7.26 23.21
CA GLU A 210 6.13 8.30 23.62
C GLU A 210 5.46 9.66 23.83
N ALA A 211 4.55 10.06 22.93
CA ALA A 211 3.83 11.33 23.06
C ALA A 211 2.97 11.36 24.33
N LYS A 212 2.30 10.25 24.64
CA LYS A 212 1.55 10.11 25.89
C LYS A 212 2.47 10.20 27.11
N LEU A 213 3.59 9.47 27.11
CA LEU A 213 4.55 9.49 28.21
C LEU A 213 5.14 10.89 28.43
N ARG A 214 5.52 11.59 27.35
CA ARG A 214 5.98 12.99 27.41
C ARG A 214 4.91 13.91 28.01
N GLY A 215 3.65 13.75 27.59
CA GLY A 215 2.54 14.55 28.11
C GLY A 215 2.25 14.30 29.59
N ASP A 216 2.31 13.04 30.04
CA ASP A 216 2.07 12.65 31.42
C ASP A 216 3.20 13.14 32.35
N LEU A 217 4.47 13.01 31.93
CA LEU A 217 5.64 13.42 32.73
C LEU A 217 5.91 14.93 32.70
N GLY A 218 5.69 15.59 31.56
CA GLY A 218 5.97 17.03 31.38
C GLY A 218 5.13 17.96 32.26
N ARG A 219 4.13 17.43 32.96
CA ARG A 219 3.36 18.18 33.97
C ARG A 219 4.12 18.35 35.30
N PHE A 220 5.12 17.53 35.56
CA PHE A 220 5.81 17.47 36.84
C PHE A 220 7.32 17.72 36.73
N MET A 221 7.84 17.71 35.49
CA MET A 221 9.27 17.62 35.21
C MET A 221 9.65 18.55 34.07
N ASP A 222 10.88 19.08 34.10
CA ASP A 222 11.39 19.86 32.98
C ASP A 222 11.63 18.99 31.74
N ARG A 223 11.69 19.64 30.57
CA ARG A 223 11.80 18.97 29.27
C ARG A 223 13.04 18.09 29.15
N ALA A 224 14.18 18.50 29.71
CA ALA A 224 15.42 17.72 29.60
C ALA A 224 15.32 16.42 30.40
N VAL A 225 14.69 16.46 31.57
CA VAL A 225 14.43 15.26 32.38
C VAL A 225 13.44 14.31 31.70
N VAL A 226 12.35 14.84 31.14
CA VAL A 226 11.37 14.02 30.38
C VAL A 226 12.05 13.35 29.19
N ASP A 227 12.85 14.08 28.41
CA ASP A 227 13.53 13.53 27.25
C ASP A 227 14.53 12.44 27.62
N ALA A 228 15.27 12.60 28.72
CA ALA A 228 16.20 11.57 29.22
C ALA A 228 15.46 10.28 29.64
N ILE A 229 14.27 10.39 30.25
CA ILE A 229 13.45 9.24 30.62
C ILE A 229 12.91 8.53 29.36
N VAL A 230 12.39 9.29 28.39
CA VAL A 230 11.83 8.74 27.14
C VAL A 230 12.90 8.05 26.28
N ARG A 231 14.13 8.58 26.26
CA ARG A 231 15.28 7.93 25.59
C ARG A 231 15.78 6.66 26.31
N GLY A 232 15.25 6.35 27.50
CA GLY A 232 15.66 5.19 28.29
C GLY A 232 16.97 5.35 29.06
N GLU A 233 17.53 6.57 29.14
CA GLU A 233 18.75 6.86 29.90
C GLU A 233 18.49 6.72 31.42
N HIS A 234 17.27 7.03 31.85
CA HIS A 234 16.84 6.93 33.24
C HIS A 234 15.49 6.21 33.34
N PRO A 235 15.49 4.87 33.48
CA PRO A 235 14.25 4.11 33.57
C PRO A 235 13.46 4.43 34.85
N LEU A 236 12.18 4.73 34.70
CA LEU A 236 11.21 4.77 35.80
C LEU A 236 10.79 3.32 36.13
N ALA A 237 11.57 2.66 36.98
CA ALA A 237 11.21 1.31 37.45
C ALA A 237 10.12 1.37 38.52
N LEU A 238 9.27 0.34 38.56
CA LEU A 238 8.35 0.08 39.67
C LEU A 238 9.15 -0.17 40.96
N GLY A 239 8.65 0.38 42.07
CA GLY A 239 9.37 0.42 43.34
C GLY A 239 10.13 1.73 43.53
N GLY A 240 10.79 1.85 44.68
CA GLY A 240 11.61 3.01 45.00
C GLY A 240 13.08 2.64 45.11
N LYS A 241 13.96 3.50 44.58
CA LYS A 241 15.41 3.40 44.82
C LYS A 241 15.79 4.30 45.98
N ARG A 242 16.77 3.87 46.77
CA ARG A 242 17.39 4.77 47.76
C ARG A 242 18.24 5.79 47.01
N ALA A 243 18.01 7.07 47.27
CA ALA A 243 18.76 8.17 46.70
C ALA A 243 18.94 9.26 47.75
N THR A 244 20.07 9.95 47.69
CA THR A 244 20.27 11.19 48.44
C THR A 244 19.62 12.33 47.64
N VAL A 245 18.70 13.05 48.29
CA VAL A 245 17.90 14.10 47.66
C VAL A 245 17.86 15.34 48.55
N SER A 246 17.53 16.48 47.95
CA SER A 246 17.09 17.67 48.69
C SER A 246 15.62 17.90 48.44
N VAL A 247 14.86 18.06 49.51
CA VAL A 247 13.42 18.30 49.47
C VAL A 247 13.16 19.71 49.96
N LEU A 248 12.34 20.45 49.22
CA LEU A 248 11.89 21.79 49.54
C LEU A 248 10.37 21.77 49.71
N PHE A 249 9.89 22.39 50.78
CA PHE A 249 8.50 22.80 50.94
C PHE A 249 8.46 24.32 50.93
N ALA A 250 7.56 24.90 50.16
CA ALA A 250 7.26 26.33 50.20
C ALA A 250 5.76 26.52 50.35
N ASP A 251 5.33 27.19 51.42
CA ASP A 251 3.94 27.40 51.78
C ASP A 251 3.62 28.87 51.97
N VAL A 252 2.35 29.26 51.76
CA VAL A 252 1.92 30.64 51.94
C VAL A 252 1.59 30.89 53.40
N VAL A 253 2.38 31.75 54.05
CA VAL A 253 2.20 32.04 55.47
C VAL A 253 0.88 32.79 55.70
N GLY A 254 -0.06 32.13 56.36
CA GLY A 254 -1.36 32.69 56.68
C GLY A 254 -2.38 32.61 55.53
N PHE A 255 -2.26 31.63 54.64
CA PHE A 255 -3.20 31.45 53.53
C PHE A 255 -4.63 31.16 53.96
N THR A 256 -4.86 30.26 54.94
CA THR A 256 -6.23 29.87 55.33
C THR A 256 -7.08 31.07 55.76
N PRO A 257 -6.64 31.94 56.69
CA PRO A 257 -7.38 33.16 57.02
C PRO A 257 -7.55 34.11 55.83
N LEU A 258 -6.56 34.20 54.94
CA LEU A 258 -6.61 35.03 53.74
C LEU A 258 -7.71 34.53 52.78
N ALA A 259 -7.77 33.23 52.53
CA ALA A 259 -8.72 32.59 51.64
C ALA A 259 -10.17 32.67 52.15
N GLU A 260 -10.40 32.61 53.47
CA GLU A 260 -11.73 32.75 54.07
C GLU A 260 -12.34 34.15 53.91
N SER A 261 -11.50 35.17 53.76
CA SER A 261 -11.92 36.59 53.71
C SER A 261 -12.09 37.15 52.29
N ARG A 262 -11.83 36.35 51.25
CA ARG A 262 -11.73 36.79 49.85
C ARG A 262 -12.60 35.94 48.92
N ASP A 263 -12.84 36.46 47.72
CA ASP A 263 -13.60 35.75 46.68
C ASP A 263 -12.84 34.51 46.19
N ALA A 264 -13.53 33.37 46.13
CA ALA A 264 -12.91 32.08 45.83
C ALA A 264 -12.33 32.01 44.41
N GLU A 265 -12.97 32.64 43.42
CA GLU A 265 -12.47 32.63 42.04
C GLU A 265 -11.17 33.42 41.93
N ARG A 266 -11.09 34.57 42.62
CA ARG A 266 -9.85 35.37 42.70
C ARG A 266 -8.72 34.61 43.41
N MET A 267 -9.02 33.90 44.49
CA MET A 267 -8.01 33.10 45.20
C MET A 267 -7.47 31.96 44.34
N VAL A 268 -8.32 31.30 43.55
CA VAL A 268 -7.89 30.25 42.61
C VAL A 268 -7.00 30.83 41.51
N ALA A 269 -7.33 32.01 40.96
CA ALA A 269 -6.50 32.68 39.98
C ALA A 269 -5.10 33.02 40.53
N LEU A 270 -5.04 33.61 41.73
CA LEU A 270 -3.78 33.93 42.41
C LEU A 270 -2.96 32.68 42.72
N LEU A 271 -3.58 31.61 43.22
CA LEU A 271 -2.90 30.34 43.46
C LEU A 271 -2.30 29.74 42.18
N ASN A 272 -3.03 29.80 41.07
CA ASN A 272 -2.51 29.29 39.79
C ASN A 272 -1.32 30.12 39.30
N GLU A 273 -1.34 31.45 39.45
CA GLU A 273 -0.20 32.32 39.13
C GLU A 273 1.00 32.02 40.03
N LEU A 274 0.78 31.91 41.34
CA LEU A 274 1.82 31.54 42.31
C LEU A 274 2.44 30.17 41.97
N PHE A 275 1.63 29.13 41.78
CA PHE A 275 2.13 27.80 41.44
C PHE A 275 2.86 27.77 40.10
N SER A 276 2.41 28.55 39.12
CA SER A 276 3.12 28.67 37.84
C SER A 276 4.51 29.28 38.04
N MET A 277 4.61 30.35 38.83
CA MET A 277 5.89 30.98 39.16
C MET A 277 6.83 30.05 39.94
N LEU A 278 6.33 29.40 41.00
CA LEU A 278 7.12 28.47 41.80
C LEU A 278 7.60 27.27 40.98
N THR A 279 6.73 26.71 40.12
CA THR A 279 7.06 25.58 39.25
C THR A 279 8.16 25.95 38.24
N GLU A 280 8.06 27.11 37.61
CA GLU A 280 9.07 27.58 36.66
C GLU A 280 10.44 27.76 37.33
N ILE A 281 10.47 28.27 38.56
CA ILE A 281 11.70 28.41 39.35
C ILE A 281 12.28 27.02 39.68
N VAL A 282 11.45 26.08 40.14
CA VAL A 282 11.88 24.70 40.40
C VAL A 282 12.53 24.09 39.15
N PHE A 283 11.88 24.20 37.98
CA PHE A 283 12.38 23.67 36.72
C PHE A 283 13.66 24.36 36.25
N ARG A 284 13.76 25.69 36.39
CA ARG A 284 14.97 26.46 36.05
C ARG A 284 16.21 25.95 36.79
N HIS A 285 16.02 25.51 38.03
CA HIS A 285 17.10 24.95 38.85
C HIS A 285 17.23 23.43 38.73
N GLY A 286 16.52 22.79 37.80
CA GLY A 286 16.55 21.34 37.55
C GLY A 286 15.86 20.52 38.64
N GLY A 287 14.96 21.11 39.40
CA GLY A 287 14.12 20.39 40.36
C GLY A 287 12.93 19.73 39.69
N THR A 288 12.33 18.78 40.39
CA THR A 288 11.07 18.13 40.00
C THR A 288 9.99 18.53 41.00
N VAL A 289 8.83 18.97 40.52
CA VAL A 289 7.67 19.24 41.38
C VAL A 289 7.01 17.91 41.71
N ASP A 290 6.96 17.56 43.00
CA ASP A 290 6.39 16.30 43.47
C ASP A 290 4.86 16.41 43.51
N LYS A 291 4.35 17.40 44.25
CA LYS A 291 2.92 17.71 44.34
C LYS A 291 2.64 19.08 44.94
N PHE A 292 1.41 19.55 44.74
CA PHE A 292 0.81 20.66 45.48
C PHE A 292 -0.03 20.10 46.63
N ILE A 293 0.09 20.71 47.81
CA ILE A 293 -0.62 20.32 49.04
C ILE A 293 -1.32 21.55 49.60
N GLY A 294 -2.56 21.78 49.18
CA GLY A 294 -3.23 23.06 49.50
C GLY A 294 -2.55 24.20 48.75
N ASP A 295 -1.99 25.14 49.50
CA ASP A 295 -1.17 26.28 49.09
C ASP A 295 0.35 26.00 49.10
N CYS A 296 0.75 24.81 49.55
CA CYS A 296 2.14 24.40 49.61
C CYS A 296 2.61 23.71 48.32
N VAL A 297 3.84 24.01 47.88
CA VAL A 297 4.55 23.25 46.85
C VAL A 297 5.63 22.36 47.48
N MET A 298 5.64 21.08 47.10
CA MET A 298 6.73 20.16 47.40
C MET A 298 7.56 19.93 46.15
N ALA A 299 8.87 20.18 46.24
CA ALA A 299 9.82 19.98 45.15
C ALA A 299 11.04 19.17 45.61
N VAL A 300 11.67 18.47 44.67
CA VAL A 300 12.84 17.61 44.94
C VAL A 300 13.96 17.81 43.92
N TRP A 301 15.20 17.75 44.41
CA TRP A 301 16.43 17.72 43.63
C TRP A 301 17.23 16.45 43.94
N GLY A 302 18.00 15.98 42.95
CA GLY A 302 18.71 14.69 43.00
C GLY A 302 17.88 13.48 42.58
N ALA A 303 16.63 13.71 42.18
CA ALA A 303 15.69 12.71 41.69
C ALA A 303 14.76 13.31 40.61
N PRO A 304 14.34 12.52 39.59
CA PRO A 304 14.75 11.14 39.27
C PRO A 304 16.19 11.01 38.78
N ILE A 305 16.72 12.09 38.23
CA ILE A 305 18.09 12.16 37.72
C ILE A 305 19.02 12.56 38.88
N PRO A 306 20.06 11.78 39.17
CA PRO A 306 21.04 12.13 40.18
C PRO A 306 21.73 13.45 39.86
N GLN A 307 21.84 14.32 40.85
CA GLN A 307 22.50 15.62 40.75
C GLN A 307 23.49 15.73 41.91
N ALA A 308 24.78 15.88 41.63
CA ALA A 308 25.79 15.99 42.68
C ALA A 308 25.67 17.30 43.48
N ASP A 309 25.10 18.33 42.87
CA ASP A 309 24.88 19.67 43.42
C ASP A 309 23.42 19.90 43.85
N HIS A 310 22.65 18.84 44.13
CA HIS A 310 21.22 18.89 44.44
C HIS A 310 20.87 19.88 45.57
N ALA A 311 21.66 19.94 46.64
CA ALA A 311 21.45 20.87 47.75
C ALA A 311 21.66 22.33 47.34
N ARG A 312 22.68 22.61 46.50
CA ARG A 312 22.93 23.97 45.99
C ARG A 312 21.81 24.45 45.08
N ARG A 313 21.29 23.57 44.22
CA ARG A 313 20.16 23.87 43.34
C ARG A 313 18.89 24.16 44.12
N ALA A 314 18.60 23.37 45.16
CA ALA A 314 17.45 23.60 46.03
C ALA A 314 17.52 24.96 46.74
N LEU A 315 18.70 25.34 47.25
CA LEU A 315 18.89 26.64 47.89
C LEU A 315 18.84 27.81 46.90
N ALA A 316 19.41 27.65 45.70
CA ALA A 316 19.30 28.65 44.63
C ALA A 316 17.84 28.86 44.20
N ALA A 317 17.06 27.78 44.12
CA ALA A 317 15.63 27.86 43.85
C ALA A 317 14.88 28.57 44.98
N ALA A 318 15.16 28.24 46.25
CA ALA A 318 14.55 28.91 47.38
C ALA A 318 14.85 30.42 47.38
N GLU A 319 16.10 30.81 47.12
CA GLU A 319 16.49 32.22 47.01
C GLU A 319 15.76 32.93 45.86
N ASP A 320 15.68 32.30 44.68
CA ASP A 320 14.92 32.83 43.54
C ASP A 320 13.43 32.94 43.84
N MET A 321 12.83 31.98 44.56
CA MET A 321 11.43 32.06 44.98
C MET A 321 11.17 33.33 45.78
N MET A 322 12.05 33.68 46.74
CA MET A 322 11.90 34.92 47.51
C MET A 322 12.04 36.17 46.63
N ARG A 323 13.07 36.21 45.76
CA ARG A 323 13.30 37.34 44.84
C ARG A 323 12.13 37.58 43.88
N PHE A 324 11.66 36.53 43.21
CA PHE A 324 10.57 36.65 42.25
C PHE A 324 9.22 36.89 42.93
N LEU A 325 9.05 36.45 44.18
CA LEU A 325 7.86 36.75 44.99
C LEU A 325 7.75 38.25 45.28
N GLU A 326 8.85 38.95 45.58
CA GLU A 326 8.85 40.40 45.78
C GLU A 326 8.28 41.13 44.56
N THR A 327 8.76 40.77 43.36
CA THR A 327 8.27 41.34 42.09
C THR A 327 6.81 40.96 41.82
N ALA A 328 6.43 39.70 42.02
CA ALA A 328 5.05 39.24 41.81
C ALA A 328 4.05 39.93 42.76
N ASN A 329 4.46 40.21 44.00
CA ASN A 329 3.66 40.94 44.96
C ASN A 329 3.37 42.39 44.54
N GLU A 330 4.24 43.04 43.75
CA GLU A 330 3.93 44.37 43.20
C GLU A 330 2.70 44.30 42.29
N GLU A 331 2.68 43.32 41.38
CA GLU A 331 1.53 43.11 40.49
C GLU A 331 0.28 42.63 41.24
N TRP A 332 0.43 41.72 42.20
CA TRP A 332 -0.69 41.15 42.95
C TRP A 332 -1.31 42.15 43.92
N ARG A 333 -0.54 43.10 44.48
CA ARG A 333 -1.09 44.22 45.25
C ARG A 333 -2.02 45.07 44.40
N GLU A 334 -1.64 45.37 43.15
CA GLU A 334 -2.49 46.16 42.25
C GLU A 334 -3.72 45.40 41.75
N ARG A 335 -3.55 44.12 41.40
CA ARG A 335 -4.59 43.32 40.72
C ARG A 335 -5.56 42.65 41.69
N TYR A 336 -5.06 42.19 42.83
CA TYR A 336 -5.80 41.37 43.79
C TYR A 336 -5.94 42.02 45.18
N ASP A 337 -5.22 43.11 45.46
CA ASP A 337 -5.14 43.71 46.80
C ASP A 337 -4.64 42.70 47.84
N ILE A 338 -3.62 41.91 47.46
CA ILE A 338 -3.04 40.85 48.27
C ILE A 338 -1.52 40.90 48.16
N GLU A 339 -0.86 40.63 49.29
CA GLU A 339 0.57 40.38 49.39
C GLU A 339 0.79 38.97 49.95
N ILE A 340 1.55 38.16 49.23
CA ILE A 340 1.88 36.78 49.58
C ILE A 340 3.24 36.75 50.23
N ARG A 341 3.37 36.02 51.33
CA ARG A 341 4.65 35.75 51.99
C ARG A 341 4.86 34.25 52.09
N LEU A 342 6.07 33.80 51.82
CA LEU A 342 6.39 32.38 51.81
C LEU A 342 7.19 31.98 53.05
N GLY A 343 6.88 30.81 53.59
CA GLY A 343 7.74 30.06 54.49
C GLY A 343 8.36 28.94 53.67
N VAL A 344 9.69 28.78 53.74
CA VAL A 344 10.39 27.74 52.96
C VAL A 344 11.23 26.87 53.88
N GLY A 345 11.12 25.56 53.71
CA GLY A 345 11.90 24.56 54.44
C GLY A 345 12.66 23.64 53.50
N VAL A 346 13.99 23.55 53.66
CA VAL A 346 14.85 22.72 52.83
C VAL A 346 15.64 21.71 53.66
N ASN A 347 15.46 20.43 53.37
CA ASN A 347 16.22 19.36 54.01
C ASN A 347 16.83 18.40 53.00
N SER A 348 18.00 17.87 53.31
CA SER A 348 18.74 16.93 52.47
C SER A 348 19.03 15.64 53.23
N GLY A 349 18.95 14.51 52.53
CA GLY A 349 19.17 13.20 53.16
C GLY A 349 18.76 12.04 52.25
N GLU A 350 18.92 10.83 52.77
CA GLU A 350 18.47 9.63 52.06
C GLU A 350 16.95 9.50 52.08
N ALA A 351 16.39 9.17 50.92
CA ALA A 351 14.98 8.85 50.75
C ALA A 351 14.80 7.68 49.80
N ILE A 352 13.61 7.11 49.82
CA ILE A 352 13.12 6.20 48.79
C ILE A 352 12.37 7.03 47.75
N VAL A 353 12.82 6.96 46.51
CA VAL A 353 12.27 7.73 45.39
C VAL A 353 11.76 6.77 44.33
N GLY A 354 10.51 6.92 43.92
CA GLY A 354 9.94 6.11 42.84
C GLY A 354 8.43 6.22 42.72
N ASN A 355 7.83 5.33 41.92
CA ASN A 355 6.38 5.24 41.81
C ASN A 355 5.80 4.49 43.02
N ILE A 356 5.12 5.20 43.91
CA ILE A 356 4.57 4.66 45.15
C ILE A 356 3.04 4.87 45.17
N GLY A 357 2.30 3.85 45.61
CA GLY A 357 0.84 3.87 45.65
C GLY A 357 0.24 2.48 45.59
N SER A 358 -0.99 2.39 45.09
CA SER A 358 -1.69 1.11 44.84
C SER A 358 -1.79 0.84 43.34
N ASP A 359 -2.14 -0.39 42.95
CA ASP A 359 -2.36 -0.77 41.54
C ASP A 359 -3.35 0.15 40.78
N LYS A 360 -4.23 0.85 41.51
CA LYS A 360 -5.24 1.75 40.95
C LYS A 360 -4.83 3.23 40.92
N ARG A 361 -3.82 3.62 41.70
CA ARG A 361 -3.33 5.01 41.80
C ARG A 361 -1.89 4.99 42.28
N MET A 362 -0.99 5.40 41.38
CA MET A 362 0.44 5.53 41.62
C MET A 362 0.86 6.98 41.43
N GLU A 363 1.75 7.47 42.28
CA GLU A 363 2.36 8.79 42.16
C GLU A 363 3.88 8.61 42.21
N TYR A 364 4.61 9.27 41.31
CA TYR A 364 6.05 9.38 41.47
C TYR A 364 6.32 10.31 42.64
N THR A 365 6.94 9.81 43.71
CA THR A 365 7.14 10.62 44.92
C THR A 365 8.36 10.20 45.72
N VAL A 366 8.74 11.05 46.66
CA VAL A 366 9.84 10.83 47.61
C VAL A 366 9.25 10.50 48.99
N ILE A 367 9.73 9.41 49.60
CA ILE A 367 9.35 9.00 50.94
C ILE A 367 10.59 8.83 51.81
N GLY A 368 10.58 9.47 52.97
CA GLY A 368 11.61 9.31 53.98
C GLY A 368 11.51 10.37 55.06
N ASP A 369 12.30 10.20 56.10
CA ASP A 369 12.45 11.18 57.18
C ASP A 369 12.87 12.55 56.63
N VAL A 370 13.59 12.59 55.50
CA VAL A 370 14.01 13.83 54.84
C VAL A 370 12.82 14.76 54.52
N VAL A 371 11.71 14.19 54.06
CA VAL A 371 10.49 14.92 53.66
C VAL A 371 9.82 15.52 54.89
N ASN A 372 9.71 14.72 55.97
CA ASN A 372 9.10 15.16 57.22
C ASN A 372 9.88 16.28 57.91
N VAL A 373 11.20 16.31 57.76
CA VAL A 373 12.01 17.42 58.29
C VAL A 373 11.83 18.67 57.43
N ALA A 374 11.83 18.54 56.11
CA ALA A 374 11.65 19.68 55.21
C ALA A 374 10.31 20.38 55.49
N SER A 375 9.20 19.62 55.61
CA SER A 375 7.89 20.19 55.92
C SER A 375 7.82 20.82 57.32
N ARG A 376 8.54 20.27 58.31
CA ARG A 376 8.61 20.88 59.65
C ARG A 376 9.48 22.13 59.71
N LEU A 377 10.52 22.21 58.88
CA LEU A 377 11.31 23.43 58.74
C LEU A 377 10.47 24.52 58.08
N GLU A 378 9.70 24.19 57.05
CA GLU A 378 8.77 25.11 56.41
C GLU A 378 7.74 25.63 57.44
N ALA A 379 7.06 24.75 58.16
CA ALA A 379 6.07 25.15 59.16
C ALA A 379 6.63 25.99 60.34
N LEU A 380 7.95 25.99 60.55
CA LEU A 380 8.64 26.82 61.54
C LEU A 380 9.15 28.14 60.97
N ALA A 381 9.18 28.29 59.65
CA ALA A 381 9.68 29.47 58.99
C ALA A 381 8.73 30.65 59.26
N ALA A 382 9.32 31.79 59.63
CA ALA A 382 8.60 33.06 59.64
C ALA A 382 8.26 33.48 58.19
N PRO A 383 7.34 34.44 58.00
CA PRO A 383 7.14 35.06 56.70
C PRO A 383 8.46 35.53 56.10
N ASP A 384 8.67 35.21 54.83
CA ASP A 384 9.86 35.55 54.04
C ASP A 384 11.15 34.91 54.57
N GLN A 385 11.03 33.74 55.21
CA GLN A 385 12.16 32.99 55.76
C GLN A 385 12.38 31.65 55.05
N VAL A 386 13.66 31.36 54.73
CA VAL A 386 14.10 30.04 54.28
C VAL A 386 14.89 29.36 55.40
N LEU A 387 14.35 28.25 55.92
CA LEU A 387 14.99 27.42 56.94
C LEU A 387 15.59 26.16 56.32
N VAL A 388 16.81 25.83 56.75
CA VAL A 388 17.57 24.70 56.21
C VAL A 388 18.13 23.85 57.34
N SER A 389 18.21 22.53 57.11
CA SER A 389 18.87 21.62 58.04
C SER A 389 20.39 21.70 57.95
N GLU A 390 21.07 21.19 58.96
CA GLU A 390 22.53 20.99 58.93
C GLU A 390 22.99 20.13 57.75
N ALA A 391 22.25 19.07 57.40
CA ALA A 391 22.60 18.21 56.27
C ALA A 391 22.59 18.98 54.94
N THR A 392 21.59 19.84 54.73
CA THR A 392 21.54 20.73 53.55
C THR A 392 22.70 21.71 53.55
N ARG A 393 23.00 22.35 54.69
CA ARG A 393 24.13 23.28 54.84
C ARG A 393 25.45 22.62 54.43
N LEU A 394 25.72 21.42 54.96
CA LEU A 394 26.95 20.69 54.67
C LEU A 394 27.09 20.32 53.19
N LEU A 395 26.00 19.89 52.55
CA LEU A 395 26.00 19.53 51.13
C LEU A 395 26.04 20.74 50.20
N ALA A 396 25.47 21.87 50.60
CA ALA A 396 25.53 23.11 49.84
C ALA A 396 26.92 23.79 49.90
N GLY A 397 27.68 23.53 50.97
CA GLY A 397 28.97 24.16 51.23
C GLY A 397 28.84 25.65 51.54
N ASP A 398 29.89 26.42 51.29
CA ASP A 398 29.96 27.86 51.60
C ASP A 398 29.37 28.75 50.48
N ALA A 399 28.55 28.17 49.59
CA ALA A 399 27.97 28.88 48.46
C ALA A 399 26.86 29.86 48.87
N PHE A 400 26.29 29.71 50.07
CA PHE A 400 25.15 30.50 50.55
C PHE A 400 25.42 31.03 51.96
N PRO A 401 25.03 32.28 52.27
CA PRO A 401 25.14 32.83 53.62
C PRO A 401 24.08 32.21 54.53
N LEU A 402 24.50 31.24 55.35
CA LEU A 402 23.62 30.49 56.25
C LEU A 402 23.91 30.84 57.71
N ARG A 403 22.95 31.45 58.39
CA ARG A 403 23.06 31.84 59.80
C ARG A 403 22.48 30.77 60.72
N ALA A 404 23.27 30.31 61.69
CA ALA A 404 22.82 29.32 62.66
C ALA A 404 21.74 29.90 63.59
N LEU A 405 20.60 29.21 63.69
CA LEU A 405 19.51 29.51 64.62
C LEU A 405 19.50 28.62 65.87
N GLY A 406 20.49 27.74 65.98
CA GLY A 406 20.65 26.77 67.06
C GLY A 406 19.85 25.48 66.84
N GLU A 407 19.83 24.66 67.89
CA GLU A 407 19.08 23.41 67.90
C GLU A 407 17.59 23.66 68.14
N ARG A 408 16.74 23.10 67.27
CA ARG A 408 15.29 23.16 67.39
C ARG A 408 14.72 21.76 67.56
N ASN A 409 13.70 21.65 68.41
CA ASN A 409 12.98 20.42 68.62
C ASN A 409 11.83 20.37 67.61
N LEU A 410 11.98 19.56 66.55
CA LEU A 410 10.95 19.40 65.53
C LEU A 410 9.86 18.46 66.06
N THR A 411 8.62 18.94 66.13
CA THR A 411 7.47 18.20 66.68
C THR A 411 7.41 16.76 66.19
N GLY A 412 7.58 15.79 67.09
CA GLY A 412 7.55 14.35 66.75
C GLY A 412 8.92 13.72 66.44
N ARG A 413 10.05 14.41 66.66
CA ARG A 413 11.38 13.79 66.78
C ARG A 413 11.81 13.67 68.23
N LYS A 414 12.67 12.68 68.52
CA LYS A 414 13.36 12.54 69.82
C LYS A 414 14.66 13.33 69.89
N THR A 415 15.23 13.68 68.74
CA THR A 415 16.52 14.37 68.60
C THR A 415 16.30 15.78 68.08
N THR A 416 17.00 16.74 68.67
CA THR A 416 17.08 18.11 68.17
C THR A 416 17.74 18.14 66.79
N THR A 417 17.37 19.12 65.97
CA THR A 417 17.94 19.36 64.65
C THR A 417 18.56 20.73 64.64
N ALA A 418 19.82 20.86 64.24
CA ALA A 418 20.45 22.16 64.03
C ALA A 418 19.83 22.82 62.80
N VAL A 419 19.29 24.02 62.99
CA VAL A 419 18.58 24.79 61.96
C VAL A 419 19.39 26.03 61.60
N TYR A 420 19.41 26.35 60.32
CA TYR A 420 20.05 27.54 59.78
C TYR A 420 19.01 28.32 58.97
N ALA A 421 19.15 29.64 58.93
CA ALA A 421 18.39 30.50 58.03
C ALA A 421 19.28 30.94 56.87
N LEU A 422 18.72 30.99 55.66
CA LEU A 422 19.33 31.71 54.56
C LEU A 422 19.16 33.21 54.80
N ASP A 423 20.26 33.94 54.88
CA ASP A 423 20.18 35.40 54.95
C ASP A 423 19.88 35.93 53.53
N PRO A 424 18.87 36.80 53.37
CA PRO A 424 18.63 37.47 52.11
C PRO A 424 19.81 38.40 51.82
N GLY A 425 20.51 38.14 50.71
CA GLY A 425 21.70 38.88 50.29
C GLY A 425 21.41 40.30 49.81
#